data_AF-A0A922Z279-F1
#
_entry.id   AF-A0A922Z279-F1
#
_cell.length_a   1.000
_cell.length_b   1.000
_cell.length_c   1.000
_cell.angle_alpha   90.00
_cell.angle_beta   90.00
_cell.angle_gamma   90.00
#
_symmetry.space_group_name_H-M   'P 1'
#
loop_
_entity.id
_entity.type
_entity.pdbx_description
1 polymer ?
#
loop_
_entity_poly.entity_id
_entity_poly.type
_entity_poly.pdbx_seq_one_letter_code
_entity_poly.pdbx_strand_id
1 'polypeptide(L)'
;METYLLDWANLLLRWLHVIVAIAWIGSSFYFVFLDSSLTPPEDEQLKKDGVSGELWAVHGGGFYHPVKFAVSPPKLPGHLHWFYWESYSTWLSGFALFLVSYLWSPSVYLIDPNVFDWSPAAAIAGALAFLVVFWLLYDAI
;
A
#
# COMPACT_ATOMS: atom_id res chain seq x y z
N MET A 1 -28.73 14.20 -10.97
CA MET A 1 -27.37 14.77 -11.14
C MET A 1 -26.44 14.23 -10.07
N GLU A 2 -26.81 14.31 -8.78
CA GLU A 2 -26.00 13.79 -7.66
C GLU A 2 -25.66 12.30 -7.78
N THR A 3 -26.64 11.43 -8.03
CA THR A 3 -26.41 9.98 -8.23
C THR A 3 -25.46 9.70 -9.39
N TYR A 4 -25.59 10.44 -10.49
CA TYR A 4 -24.71 10.30 -11.66
C TYR A 4 -23.26 10.69 -11.35
N LEU A 5 -23.04 11.75 -10.57
CA LEU A 5 -21.71 12.14 -10.11
C LEU A 5 -21.11 11.10 -9.16
N LEU A 6 -21.93 10.51 -8.29
CA LEU A 6 -21.51 9.43 -7.39
C LEU A 6 -21.13 8.16 -8.17
N ASP A 7 -21.85 7.79 -9.22
CA ASP A 7 -21.51 6.65 -10.07
C ASP A 7 -20.15 6.85 -10.75
N TRP A 8 -19.90 8.05 -11.30
CA TRP A 8 -18.60 8.40 -11.87
C TRP A 8 -17.49 8.44 -10.83
N ALA A 9 -17.74 9.02 -9.66
CA ALA A 9 -16.78 9.03 -8.57
C ALA A 9 -16.43 7.60 -8.13
N ASN A 10 -17.43 6.71 -8.05
CA ASN A 10 -17.23 5.30 -7.72
C ASN A 10 -16.35 4.61 -8.77
N LEU A 11 -16.64 4.81 -10.06
CA LEU A 11 -15.84 4.25 -11.16
C LEU A 11 -14.39 4.75 -11.13
N LEU A 12 -14.18 6.06 -10.98
CA LEU A 12 -12.85 6.66 -10.93
C LEU A 12 -12.06 6.20 -9.71
N LEU A 13 -12.71 6.12 -8.53
CA LEU A 13 -12.09 5.60 -7.31
C LEU A 13 -11.70 4.14 -7.44
N ARG A 14 -12.50 3.30 -8.12
CA ARG A 14 -12.14 1.90 -8.40
C ARG A 14 -10.90 1.81 -9.25
N TRP A 15 -10.85 2.55 -10.34
CA TRP A 15 -9.67 2.57 -11.22
C TRP A 15 -8.43 3.10 -10.50
N LEU A 16 -8.58 4.19 -9.73
CA LEU A 16 -7.51 4.70 -8.88
C LEU A 16 -6.99 3.59 -7.95
N HIS A 17 -7.89 2.92 -7.22
CA HIS A 17 -7.53 1.87 -6.27
C HIS A 17 -6.78 0.70 -6.94
N VAL A 18 -7.27 0.23 -8.09
CA VAL A 18 -6.61 -0.83 -8.86
C VAL A 18 -5.21 -0.40 -9.30
N ILE A 19 -5.05 0.83 -9.80
CA ILE A 19 -3.75 1.35 -10.26
C ILE A 19 -2.75 1.44 -9.11
N VAL A 20 -3.15 2.02 -7.97
CA VAL A 20 -2.23 2.16 -6.82
C VAL A 20 -1.93 0.80 -6.17
N ALA A 21 -2.87 -0.14 -6.19
CA ALA A 21 -2.63 -1.51 -5.74
C ALA A 21 -1.62 -2.25 -6.62
N ILE A 22 -1.71 -2.09 -7.95
CA ILE A 22 -0.71 -2.62 -8.89
C ILE A 22 0.66 -1.99 -8.61
N ALA A 23 0.73 -0.68 -8.38
CA ALA A 23 1.98 -0.01 -8.06
C ALA A 23 2.60 -0.53 -6.74
N TRP A 24 1.79 -0.71 -5.70
CA TRP A 24 2.24 -1.21 -4.40
C TRP A 24 2.70 -2.66 -4.43
N ILE A 25 1.93 -3.54 -5.07
CA ILE A 25 2.31 -4.95 -5.22
C ILE A 25 3.53 -5.06 -6.13
N GLY A 26 3.59 -4.28 -7.21
CA GLY A 26 4.72 -4.23 -8.13
C GLY A 26 6.02 -3.80 -7.45
N SER A 27 5.99 -2.72 -6.65
CA SER A 27 7.16 -2.30 -5.87
C SER A 27 7.58 -3.36 -4.86
N SER A 28 6.62 -4.03 -4.21
CA SER A 28 6.90 -5.14 -3.30
C SER A 28 7.63 -6.29 -3.99
N PHE A 29 7.15 -6.74 -5.16
CA PHE A 29 7.84 -7.79 -5.93
C PHE A 29 9.22 -7.37 -6.40
N TYR A 30 9.39 -6.11 -6.81
CA TYR A 30 10.70 -5.59 -7.16
C TYR A 30 11.68 -5.68 -5.98
N PHE A 31 11.27 -5.26 -4.78
CA PHE A 31 12.12 -5.32 -3.59
C PHE A 31 12.41 -6.75 -3.13
N VAL A 32 11.44 -7.67 -3.24
CA VAL A 32 11.68 -9.10 -2.98
C VAL A 32 12.73 -9.67 -3.94
N PHE A 33 12.61 -9.36 -5.24
CA PHE A 33 13.62 -9.74 -6.23
C PHE A 33 14.98 -9.13 -5.92
N LEU A 34 15.03 -7.83 -5.65
CA LEU A 34 16.26 -7.10 -5.34
C LEU A 34 16.97 -7.74 -4.16
N ASP A 35 16.28 -7.89 -3.02
CA ASP A 35 16.85 -8.44 -1.79
C ASP A 35 17.32 -9.88 -1.95
N SER A 36 16.61 -10.70 -2.73
CA SER A 36 16.98 -12.10 -2.98
C SER A 36 18.14 -12.24 -3.97
N SER A 37 18.47 -11.19 -4.72
CA SER A 37 19.48 -11.21 -5.79
C SER A 37 20.76 -10.46 -5.42
N LEU A 38 20.84 -9.88 -4.22
CA LEU A 38 22.05 -9.20 -3.75
C LEU A 38 23.21 -10.19 -3.61
N THR A 39 24.38 -9.80 -4.09
CA THR A 39 25.65 -10.48 -3.83
C THR A 39 26.48 -9.70 -2.82
N PRO A 40 27.39 -10.34 -2.06
CA PRO A 40 28.35 -9.60 -1.22
C PRO A 40 29.13 -8.58 -2.05
N PRO A 41 29.42 -7.38 -1.52
CA PRO A 41 30.13 -6.36 -2.28
C PRO A 41 31.56 -6.79 -2.57
N GLU A 42 32.03 -6.58 -3.80
CA GLU A 42 33.43 -6.86 -4.17
C GLU A 42 34.37 -5.70 -3.84
N ASP A 43 33.88 -4.46 -4.00
CA ASP A 43 34.64 -3.23 -3.77
C ASP A 43 35.01 -3.03 -2.29
N GLU A 44 36.30 -2.78 -2.03
CA GLU A 44 36.85 -2.63 -0.68
C GLU A 44 36.35 -1.38 0.05
N GLN A 45 36.00 -0.31 -0.68
CA GLN A 45 35.44 0.89 -0.07
C GLN A 45 33.99 0.65 0.36
N LEU A 46 33.17 0.01 -0.48
CA LEU A 46 31.79 -0.35 -0.14
C LEU A 46 31.72 -1.25 1.11
N LYS A 47 32.64 -2.22 1.23
CA LYS A 47 32.78 -3.05 2.44
C LYS A 47 33.05 -2.19 3.68
N LYS A 48 33.99 -1.25 3.60
CA LYS A 48 34.34 -0.34 4.71
C LYS A 48 33.17 0.58 5.09
N ASP A 49 32.38 0.99 4.11
CA ASP A 49 31.21 1.84 4.31
C ASP A 49 29.99 1.08 4.87
N GLY A 50 30.09 -0.24 5.06
CA GLY A 50 29.06 -1.07 5.69
C GLY A 50 27.98 -1.56 4.74
N VAL A 51 28.26 -1.61 3.44
CA VAL A 51 27.38 -2.27 2.46
C VAL A 51 27.34 -3.76 2.75
N SER A 52 26.13 -4.30 2.88
CA SER A 52 25.88 -5.72 3.11
C SER A 52 25.60 -6.51 1.84
N GLY A 53 25.22 -5.82 0.75
CA GLY A 53 25.00 -6.46 -0.54
C GLY A 53 24.88 -5.44 -1.67
N GLU A 54 25.17 -5.89 -2.87
CA GLU A 54 25.07 -5.09 -4.10
C GLU A 54 24.41 -5.89 -5.22
N LEU A 55 23.84 -5.17 -6.18
CA LEU A 55 23.33 -5.74 -7.43
C LEU A 55 23.71 -4.81 -8.58
N TRP A 56 24.13 -5.40 -9.70
CA TRP A 56 24.27 -4.70 -10.97
C TRP A 56 23.10 -5.07 -11.87
N ALA A 57 22.39 -4.07 -12.39
CA ALA A 57 21.23 -4.25 -13.25
C ALA A 57 21.29 -3.32 -14.47
N VAL A 58 20.64 -3.72 -15.57
CA VAL A 58 20.51 -2.91 -16.79
C VAL A 58 19.03 -2.77 -17.16
N HIS A 59 18.60 -1.54 -17.48
CA HIS A 59 17.27 -1.27 -17.98
C HIS A 59 17.27 -0.03 -18.87
N GLY A 60 16.57 -0.09 -20.01
CA GLY A 60 16.51 1.04 -20.96
C GLY A 60 17.87 1.47 -21.52
N GLY A 61 18.88 0.60 -21.50
CA GLY A 61 20.27 0.91 -21.89
C GLY A 61 21.12 1.57 -20.80
N GLY A 62 20.55 1.89 -19.63
CA GLY A 62 21.28 2.40 -18.46
C GLY A 62 21.66 1.29 -17.49
N PHE A 63 22.76 1.47 -16.77
CA PHE A 63 23.23 0.56 -15.73
C PHE A 63 22.93 1.15 -14.34
N TYR A 64 22.46 0.30 -13.45
CA TYR A 64 22.11 0.61 -12.07
C TYR A 64 22.96 -0.24 -11.14
N HIS A 65 23.49 0.38 -10.08
CA HIS A 65 24.24 -0.30 -9.01
C HIS A 65 23.61 0.00 -7.66
N PRO A 66 22.43 -0.58 -7.37
CA PRO A 66 21.86 -0.54 -6.03
C PRO A 66 22.77 -1.26 -5.02
N VAL A 67 23.03 -0.57 -3.91
CA VAL A 67 23.73 -1.11 -2.75
C VAL A 67 22.81 -1.07 -1.53
N LYS A 68 22.85 -2.13 -0.73
CA LYS A 68 22.08 -2.24 0.51
C LYS A 68 23.03 -2.11 1.69
N PHE A 69 22.74 -1.19 2.59
CA PHE A 69 23.40 -1.09 3.89
C PHE A 69 22.59 -1.89 4.92
N ALA A 70 23.26 -2.64 5.80
CA ALA A 70 22.59 -3.36 6.89
C ALA A 70 22.04 -2.41 7.97
N VAL A 71 22.63 -1.21 8.07
CA VAL A 71 22.29 -0.14 9.01
C VAL A 71 22.30 1.20 8.27
N SER A 72 22.20 2.32 9.00
CA SER A 72 22.34 3.64 8.39
C SER A 72 23.65 3.75 7.59
N PRO A 73 23.62 4.31 6.37
CA PRO A 73 24.84 4.61 5.64
C PRO A 73 25.67 5.68 6.38
N PRO A 74 26.98 5.81 6.08
CA PRO A 74 27.85 6.80 6.71
C PRO A 74 27.36 8.24 6.55
N LYS A 75 26.68 8.52 5.44
CA LYS A 75 26.03 9.80 5.16
C LYS A 75 24.69 9.57 4.48
N LEU A 76 23.62 10.05 5.10
CA LEU A 76 22.30 10.06 4.47
C LEU A 76 22.25 11.14 3.37
N PRO A 77 21.73 10.82 2.18
CA PRO A 77 21.54 11.81 1.13
C PRO A 77 20.45 12.81 1.52
N GLY A 78 20.58 14.06 1.05
CA GLY A 78 19.55 15.09 1.27
C GLY A 78 18.23 14.81 0.54
N HIS A 79 18.27 13.99 -0.52
CA HIS A 79 17.10 13.53 -1.24
C HIS A 79 16.98 12.01 -1.09
N LEU A 80 16.01 11.58 -0.29
CA LEU A 80 15.68 10.17 -0.08
C LEU A 80 14.28 9.93 -0.64
N HIS A 81 14.16 8.99 -1.58
CA HIS A 81 12.86 8.49 -1.96
C HIS A 81 12.46 7.36 -1.01
N TRP A 82 11.25 7.44 -0.46
CA TRP A 82 10.71 6.42 0.43
C TRP A 82 9.40 5.90 -0.17
N PHE A 83 9.40 4.61 -0.50
CA PHE A 83 8.31 3.86 -1.16
C PHE A 83 7.15 3.53 -0.19
N TYR A 84 6.66 4.52 0.55
CA TYR A 84 5.46 4.37 1.38
C TYR A 84 4.20 4.85 0.64
N TRP A 85 4.34 5.70 -0.36
CA TRP A 85 3.17 6.32 -1.00
C TRP A 85 2.28 5.31 -1.71
N GLU A 86 2.83 4.24 -2.25
CA GLU A 86 2.08 3.20 -2.93
C GLU A 86 1.14 2.46 -1.96
N SER A 87 1.64 2.09 -0.78
CA SER A 87 0.84 1.42 0.25
C SER A 87 -0.19 2.37 0.87
N TYR A 88 0.23 3.60 1.19
CA TYR A 88 -0.66 4.62 1.77
C TYR A 88 -1.79 5.00 0.80
N SER A 89 -1.48 5.18 -0.49
CA SER A 89 -2.50 5.50 -1.50
C SER A 89 -3.45 4.34 -1.73
N THR A 90 -2.96 3.09 -1.66
CA THR A 90 -3.82 1.89 -1.72
C THR A 90 -4.78 1.84 -0.54
N TRP A 91 -4.28 2.07 0.68
CA TRP A 91 -5.12 2.13 1.87
C TRP A 91 -6.16 3.24 1.78
N LEU A 92 -5.74 4.47 1.44
CA LEU A 92 -6.63 5.63 1.33
C LEU A 92 -7.73 5.42 0.28
N SER A 93 -7.37 4.93 -0.91
CA SER A 93 -8.34 4.67 -1.98
C SER A 93 -9.28 3.50 -1.65
N GLY A 94 -8.76 2.46 -0.98
CA GLY A 94 -9.59 1.33 -0.51
C GLY A 94 -10.58 1.75 0.56
N PHE A 95 -10.15 2.58 1.50
CA PHE A 95 -11.02 3.14 2.53
C PHE A 95 -12.05 4.10 1.92
N ALA A 96 -11.66 4.95 0.96
CA ALA A 96 -12.61 5.79 0.23
C ALA A 96 -13.67 4.97 -0.51
N LEU A 97 -13.28 3.85 -1.14
CA LEU A 97 -14.23 2.92 -1.76
C LEU A 97 -15.16 2.27 -0.74
N PHE A 98 -14.66 1.92 0.45
CA PHE A 98 -15.49 1.42 1.53
C PHE A 98 -16.55 2.44 1.94
N LEU A 99 -16.16 3.71 2.15
CA LEU A 99 -17.09 4.79 2.48
C LEU A 99 -18.16 5.00 1.38
N VAL A 100 -17.72 5.19 0.14
CA VAL A 100 -18.61 5.56 -0.97
C VAL A 100 -19.46 4.39 -1.46
N SER A 101 -18.91 3.17 -1.49
CA SER A 101 -19.64 2.01 -2.01
C SER A 101 -20.51 1.36 -0.95
N TYR A 102 -20.03 1.23 0.30
CA TYR A 102 -20.74 0.47 1.33
C TYR A 102 -21.51 1.37 2.30
N LEU A 103 -20.89 2.45 2.80
CA LEU A 103 -21.52 3.26 3.84
C LEU A 103 -22.50 4.30 3.30
N TRP A 104 -22.36 4.72 2.04
CA TRP A 104 -23.30 5.66 1.42
C TRP A 104 -24.68 5.05 1.16
N SER A 105 -24.71 3.78 0.74
CA SER A 105 -25.92 3.02 0.42
C SER A 105 -25.94 1.66 1.13
N PRO A 106 -25.97 1.64 2.47
CA PRO A 106 -25.79 0.41 3.26
C PRO A 106 -26.88 -0.62 3.03
N SER A 107 -28.13 -0.19 2.77
CA SER A 107 -29.25 -1.09 2.46
C SER A 107 -29.06 -1.91 1.18
N VAL A 108 -28.14 -1.50 0.30
CA VAL A 108 -27.86 -2.19 -0.97
C VAL A 108 -26.60 -3.02 -0.88
N TYR A 109 -25.54 -2.48 -0.27
CA TYR A 109 -24.19 -3.08 -0.35
C TYR A 109 -23.68 -3.67 0.97
N LEU A 110 -24.27 -3.31 2.12
CA LEU A 110 -23.80 -3.73 3.44
C LEU A 110 -24.80 -4.66 4.16
N ILE A 111 -26.10 -4.49 3.92
CA ILE A 111 -27.18 -5.18 4.63
C ILE A 111 -27.83 -6.22 3.71
N ASP A 112 -27.87 -7.48 4.16
CA ASP A 112 -28.72 -8.52 3.57
C ASP A 112 -29.86 -8.84 4.54
N PRO A 113 -31.11 -8.41 4.24
CA PRO A 113 -32.24 -8.61 5.13
C PRO A 113 -32.66 -10.08 5.28
N ASN A 114 -32.21 -10.96 4.38
CA ASN A 114 -32.47 -12.41 4.52
C ASN A 114 -31.60 -13.06 5.60
N VAL A 115 -30.47 -12.42 5.93
CA VAL A 115 -29.57 -12.86 7.01
C VAL A 115 -29.91 -12.12 8.30
N PHE A 116 -29.93 -10.79 8.25
CA PHE A 116 -30.32 -9.94 9.37
C PHE A 116 -30.71 -8.54 8.89
N ASP A 117 -31.93 -8.11 9.22
CA ASP A 117 -32.46 -6.80 8.85
C ASP A 117 -31.95 -5.69 9.79
N TRP A 118 -30.69 -5.30 9.60
CA TRP A 118 -30.07 -4.20 10.34
C TRP A 118 -30.72 -2.86 9.97
N SER A 119 -30.81 -1.94 10.93
CA SER A 119 -30.99 -0.54 10.56
C SER A 119 -29.70 -0.01 9.89
N PRO A 120 -29.80 0.90 8.90
CA PRO A 120 -28.63 1.49 8.24
C PRO A 120 -27.56 2.03 9.20
N ALA A 121 -27.99 2.76 10.24
CA ALA A 121 -27.08 3.35 11.22
C ALA A 121 -26.34 2.28 12.03
N ALA A 122 -27.03 1.22 12.44
CA ALA A 122 -26.43 0.14 13.20
C ALA A 122 -25.42 -0.65 12.34
N ALA A 123 -25.73 -0.91 11.07
CA ALA A 123 -24.82 -1.60 10.16
C ALA A 123 -23.52 -0.80 9.92
N ILE A 124 -23.65 0.51 9.66
CA ILE A 124 -22.50 1.42 9.50
C ILE A 124 -21.65 1.46 10.77
N ALA A 125 -22.29 1.63 11.94
CA ALA A 125 -21.59 1.66 13.23
C ALA A 125 -20.86 0.34 13.50
N GLY A 126 -21.49 -0.80 13.20
CA GLY A 126 -20.90 -2.12 13.33
C GLY A 126 -19.65 -2.29 12.43
N ALA A 127 -19.73 -1.88 11.17
CA ALA A 127 -18.62 -1.97 10.22
C ALA A 127 -17.42 -1.10 10.64
N LEU A 128 -17.67 0.12 11.12
CA LEU A 128 -16.61 1.01 11.64
C LEU A 128 -16.03 0.50 12.96
N ALA A 129 -16.90 0.04 13.88
CA ALA A 129 -16.48 -0.52 15.15
C ALA A 129 -15.62 -1.77 14.95
N PHE A 130 -15.93 -2.61 13.96
CA PHE A 130 -15.11 -3.76 13.59
C PHE A 130 -13.67 -3.34 13.29
N LEU A 131 -13.47 -2.33 12.44
CA LEU A 131 -12.11 -1.84 12.11
C LEU A 131 -11.36 -1.31 13.33
N VAL A 132 -12.04 -0.51 14.18
CA VAL A 132 -11.43 0.07 15.38
C VAL A 132 -11.10 -0.99 16.42
N VAL A 133 -12.04 -1.90 16.71
CA VAL A 133 -11.85 -2.96 17.71
C VAL A 133 -10.71 -3.88 17.30
N PHE A 134 -10.66 -4.32 16.04
CA PHE A 134 -9.59 -5.21 15.60
C PHE A 134 -8.24 -4.52 15.51
N TRP A 135 -8.20 -3.22 15.20
CA TRP A 135 -6.96 -2.44 15.33
C TRP A 135 -6.47 -2.43 16.79
N LEU A 136 -7.33 -2.09 17.75
CA LEU A 136 -6.95 -2.06 19.17
C LEU A 136 -6.55 -3.44 19.72
N LEU A 137 -7.21 -4.51 19.28
CA LEU A 137 -6.85 -5.87 19.66
C LEU A 137 -5.49 -6.28 19.08
N TYR A 138 -5.20 -5.91 17.82
CA TYR A 138 -3.91 -6.17 17.21
C TYR A 138 -2.78 -5.44 17.95
N ASP A 139 -2.99 -4.16 18.28
CA ASP A 139 -1.99 -3.34 18.99
C ASP A 139 -1.75 -3.81 20.45
N ALA A 140 -2.66 -4.61 21.01
CA ALA A 140 -2.56 -5.15 22.37
C ALA A 140 -1.81 -6.50 22.46
N ILE A 141 -1.45 -7.11 21.32
CA ILE A 141 -0.67 -8.35 21.22
C ILE A 141 0.82 -8.00 21.10
#